data_AF-A0A413FU24-F1
#
_entry.id   AF-A0A413FU24-F1
#
_cell.length_a   1.000
_cell.length_b   1.000
_cell.length_c   1.000
_cell.angle_alpha   90.00
_cell.angle_beta   90.00
_cell.angle_gamma   90.00
#
_symmetry.space_group_name_H-M   'P 1'
#
loop_
_entity.id
_entity.type
_entity.pdbx_description
1 polymer ?
#
loop_
_entity_poly.entity_id
_entity_poly.type
_entity_poly.pdbx_seq_one_letter_code
_entity_poly.pdbx_strand_id
1 'polypeptide(L)'
;MKINWEVRIKNPLWWAQMACAVVLPILAYFGLAWEDMTSWAALGDIFVAAVQNPVVVVAVLVSVFNALTDPTTAGVGDSNRAMGYVQPYKDRVVK
;
A
#
# COMPACT_ATOMS: atom_id res chain seq x y z
N MET A 1 -9.82 14.62 3.12
CA MET A 1 -9.25 13.64 2.17
C MET A 1 -10.41 12.90 1.51
N LYS A 2 -10.53 12.93 0.18
CA LYS A 2 -11.54 12.16 -0.56
C LYS A 2 -10.79 11.14 -1.40
N ILE A 3 -11.03 9.86 -1.17
CA ILE A 3 -10.37 8.75 -1.87
C ILE A 3 -11.46 7.86 -2.44
N ASN A 4 -11.36 7.51 -3.72
CA ASN A 4 -12.23 6.54 -4.34
C ASN A 4 -11.75 5.11 -4.01
N TRP A 5 -12.26 4.59 -2.89
CA TRP A 5 -11.96 3.24 -2.42
C TRP A 5 -12.57 2.15 -3.30
N GLU A 6 -13.74 2.42 -3.90
CA GLU A 6 -14.44 1.46 -4.76
C GLU A 6 -13.56 1.07 -5.96
N VAL A 7 -12.95 2.06 -6.60
CA VAL A 7 -12.06 1.82 -7.76
C VAL A 7 -10.78 1.09 -7.37
N ARG A 8 -10.19 1.44 -6.21
CA ARG A 8 -8.97 0.81 -5.71
C ARG A 8 -9.17 -0.67 -5.41
N ILE A 9 -10.23 -1.02 -4.68
CA ILE A 9 -10.55 -2.41 -4.33
C ILE A 9 -10.77 -3.28 -5.59
N LYS A 10 -11.32 -2.69 -6.66
CA LYS A 10 -11.51 -3.37 -7.96
C LYS A 10 -10.21 -3.54 -8.77
N ASN A 11 -9.09 -2.93 -8.35
CA ASN A 11 -7.81 -3.04 -9.03
C ASN A 11 -6.89 -4.05 -8.33
N PRO A 12 -6.51 -5.18 -8.97
CA PRO A 12 -5.55 -6.12 -8.38
C PRO A 12 -4.21 -5.49 -8.01
N LEU A 13 -3.75 -4.48 -8.76
CA LEU A 13 -2.49 -3.79 -8.48
C LEU A 13 -2.52 -3.07 -7.13
N TRP A 14 -3.69 -2.54 -6.74
CA TRP A 14 -3.86 -1.86 -5.45
C TRP A 14 -3.57 -2.80 -4.28
N TRP A 15 -4.07 -4.04 -4.35
CA TRP A 15 -3.83 -5.05 -3.32
C TRP A 15 -2.35 -5.44 -3.22
N ALA A 16 -1.68 -5.60 -4.36
CA ALA A 16 -0.23 -5.87 -4.38
C ALA A 16 0.56 -4.70 -3.79
N GLN A 17 0.23 -3.46 -4.17
CA GLN A 17 0.87 -2.26 -3.63
C GLN A 17 0.69 -2.14 -2.12
N MET A 18 -0.52 -2.36 -1.61
CA MET A 18 -0.80 -2.31 -0.17
C MET A 18 -0.09 -3.42 0.60
N ALA A 19 -0.04 -4.65 0.07
CA ALA A 19 0.72 -5.74 0.67
C ALA A 19 2.21 -5.38 0.77
N CYS A 20 2.80 -4.90 -0.32
CA CYS A 20 4.19 -4.43 -0.33
C CYS A 20 4.41 -3.26 0.63
N ALA A 21 3.49 -2.29 0.67
CA ALA A 21 3.61 -1.11 1.52
C ALA A 21 3.65 -1.46 3.02
N VAL A 22 2.98 -2.56 3.41
CA VAL A 22 2.99 -3.05 4.80
C VAL A 22 4.19 -3.96 5.07
N VAL A 23 4.48 -4.92 4.19
CA VAL A 23 5.47 -5.97 4.46
C VAL A 23 6.90 -5.47 4.29
N LEU A 24 7.19 -4.67 3.26
CA LEU A 24 8.55 -4.26 2.93
C LEU A 24 9.25 -3.43 4.03
N PRO A 25 8.60 -2.43 4.65
CA PRO A 25 9.23 -1.68 5.74
C PRO A 25 9.56 -2.56 6.95
N ILE A 26 8.73 -3.57 7.22
CA ILE A 26 8.95 -4.53 8.31
C ILE A 26 10.20 -5.36 8.02
N LEU A 27 10.27 -5.97 6.84
CA LEU A 27 11.44 -6.77 6.43
C LEU A 27 12.72 -5.93 6.43
N ALA A 28 12.67 -4.73 5.86
CA ALA A 28 13.81 -3.83 5.80
C ALA A 28 14.31 -3.43 7.19
N TYR A 29 13.41 -3.13 8.13
CA TYR A 29 13.78 -2.75 9.49
C TYR A 29 14.47 -3.89 10.25
N PHE A 30 13.97 -5.12 10.10
CA PHE A 30 14.53 -6.29 10.76
C PHE A 30 15.70 -6.94 10.00
N GLY A 31 16.07 -6.42 8.82
CA GLY A 31 17.15 -6.96 8.00
C GLY A 31 16.84 -8.35 7.43
N LEU A 32 15.57 -8.65 7.22
CA LEU A 32 15.09 -9.96 6.76
C LEU A 32 14.94 -9.99 5.24
N ALA A 33 15.32 -11.11 4.64
CA ALA A 33 15.08 -11.40 3.24
C ALA A 33 13.69 -12.03 3.05
N TRP A 34 13.18 -11.97 1.82
CA TRP A 34 11.96 -12.67 1.43
C TRP A 34 12.04 -14.18 1.68
N GLU A 35 13.24 -14.73 1.51
CA GLU A 35 13.55 -16.14 1.69
C GLU A 35 13.47 -16.60 3.15
N ASP A 36 13.49 -15.67 4.11
CA ASP A 36 13.32 -15.99 5.53
C ASP A 36 11.84 -16.28 5.89
N MET A 37 10.90 -15.83 5.05
CA MET A 37 9.45 -15.95 5.28
C MET A 37 8.90 -17.30 4.80
N THR A 38 9.52 -18.40 5.26
CA THR A 38 9.20 -19.77 4.82
C THR A 38 8.01 -20.41 5.54
N SER A 39 7.53 -19.80 6.64
CA SER A 39 6.42 -20.33 7.43
C SER A 39 5.46 -19.23 7.90
N TRP A 40 4.20 -19.61 8.11
CA TRP A 40 3.17 -18.72 8.66
C TRP A 40 3.48 -18.29 10.10
N ALA A 41 4.15 -19.14 10.88
CA ALA A 41 4.57 -18.81 12.24
C ALA A 41 5.61 -17.68 12.22
N ALA A 42 6.65 -17.79 11.39
CA ALA A 42 7.67 -16.74 11.25
C ALA A 42 7.05 -15.41 10.82
N LEU A 43 6.13 -15.43 9.85
CA LEU A 43 5.38 -14.24 9.43
C LEU A 43 4.58 -13.62 10.59
N GLY A 44 3.90 -14.44 11.40
CA GLY A 44 3.13 -13.99 12.55
C GLY A 44 3.99 -13.33 13.62
N ASP A 45 5.12 -13.96 13.98
CA ASP A 45 6.03 -13.45 15.00
C ASP A 45 6.62 -12.08 14.60
N ILE A 46 6.99 -11.94 13.33
CA ILE A 46 7.50 -10.68 12.78
C ILE A 46 6.43 -9.60 12.79
N PHE A 47 5.18 -9.95 12.48
CA PHE A 47 4.08 -9.00 12.52
C PHE A 47 3.83 -8.49 13.95
N VAL A 48 3.89 -9.37 14.95
CA VAL A 48 3.79 -8.98 16.36
C VAL A 48 4.94 -8.05 16.76
N ALA A 49 6.18 -8.41 16.40
CA ALA A 49 7.35 -7.59 16.68
C ALA A 49 7.27 -6.20 16.00
N ALA A 50 6.74 -6.15 14.78
CA ALA A 50 6.50 -4.91 14.04
C ALA A 50 5.52 -3.98 14.76
N VAL A 51 4.38 -4.51 15.23
CA VAL A 51 3.36 -3.72 15.94
C VAL A 51 3.88 -3.20 17.29
N GLN A 52 4.74 -3.97 17.97
CA GLN A 52 5.35 -3.57 19.24
C GLN A 52 6.43 -2.48 19.08
N ASN A 53 6.89 -2.22 17.85
CA ASN A 53 7.93 -1.24 17.59
C ASN A 53 7.34 0.05 16.98
N PRO A 54 7.34 1.19 17.70
CA PRO A 54 6.74 2.42 17.20
C PRO A 54 7.40 2.97 15.94
N VAL A 55 8.70 2.74 15.74
CA VAL A 55 9.42 3.18 14.53
C VAL A 55 8.94 2.39 13.32
N VAL A 56 8.76 1.07 13.46
CA VAL A 56 8.23 0.22 12.40
C VAL A 56 6.79 0.61 12.05
N VAL A 57 5.95 0.86 13.07
CA VAL A 57 4.59 1.34 12.87
C VAL A 57 4.57 2.63 12.05
N VAL A 58 5.40 3.62 12.42
CA VAL A 58 5.50 4.88 11.65
C VAL A 58 6.00 4.63 10.23
N ALA A 59 7.00 3.78 10.04
CA ALA A 59 7.52 3.45 8.71
C ALA A 59 6.44 2.81 7.81
N VAL A 60 5.66 1.88 8.35
CA VAL A 60 4.52 1.27 7.66
C VAL A 60 3.45 2.32 7.34
N LEU A 61 3.10 3.20 8.27
CA LEU A 61 2.12 4.27 8.03
C LEU A 61 2.56 5.23 6.92
N VAL A 62 3.83 5.62 6.90
CA VAL A 62 4.40 6.47 5.83
C VAL A 62 4.39 5.75 4.48
N SER A 63 4.76 4.47 4.48
CA SER A 63 4.72 3.64 3.27
C SER A 63 3.30 3.49 2.71
N VAL A 64 2.32 3.26 3.58
CA VAL A 64 0.88 3.22 3.22
C VAL A 64 0.40 4.59 2.72
N PHE A 65 0.83 5.69 3.36
CA PHE A 65 0.54 7.04 2.88
C PHE A 65 1.05 7.25 1.46
N ASN A 66 2.31 6.87 1.18
CA ASN A 66 2.89 6.96 -0.16
C ASN A 66 2.13 6.12 -1.20
N ALA A 67 1.62 4.95 -0.80
CA ALA A 67 0.81 4.12 -1.69
C ALA A 67 -0.58 4.73 -1.95
N LEU A 68 -1.15 5.44 -0.97
CA LEU A 68 -2.47 6.07 -1.08
C LEU A 68 -2.46 7.37 -1.87
N THR A 69 -1.43 8.19 -1.69
CA THR A 69 -1.33 9.53 -2.28
C THR A 69 -0.83 9.49 -3.71
N ASP A 70 -1.56 10.16 -4.59
CA ASP A 70 -1.15 10.37 -5.98
C ASP A 70 -0.50 11.75 -6.11
N PRO A 71 0.82 11.84 -6.37
CA PRO A 71 1.52 13.12 -6.50
C PRO A 71 1.15 13.89 -7.78
N THR A 72 0.30 13.33 -8.65
CA THR A 72 -0.24 14.04 -9.82
C THR A 72 -1.53 14.79 -9.53
N THR A 73 -2.13 14.55 -8.36
CA THR A 73 -3.30 15.29 -7.87
C THR A 73 -2.88 16.30 -6.79
N ALA A 74 -3.40 17.52 -6.86
CA ALA A 74 -3.15 18.51 -5.83
C ALA A 74 -3.78 18.10 -4.47
N GLY A 75 -2.93 17.97 -3.45
CA GLY A 75 -3.33 17.58 -2.09
C GLY A 75 -3.21 16.08 -1.83
N VAL A 76 -3.87 15.61 -0.76
CA VAL A 76 -3.78 14.20 -0.29
C VAL A 76 -4.95 13.33 -0.76
N GLY A 77 -5.86 13.87 -1.56
CA GLY A 77 -7.04 13.17 -2.06
C GLY A 77 -6.99 12.96 -3.57
N ASP A 78 -7.92 12.16 -4.06
CA ASP A 78 -8.11 11.94 -5.48
C ASP A 78 -8.73 13.16 -6.18
N SER A 79 -8.45 13.28 -7.48
CA SER A 79 -9.05 14.32 -8.31
C SER A 79 -10.57 14.11 -8.45
N ASN A 80 -11.31 15.20 -8.72
CA ASN A 80 -12.75 15.10 -9.00
C ASN A 80 -13.08 14.13 -10.14
N ARG A 81 -12.16 13.98 -11.10
CA ARG A 81 -12.28 13.00 -12.19
C ARG A 81 -12.20 11.58 -11.65
N ALA A 82 -11.19 11.27 -10.83
CA ALA A 82 -11.03 9.96 -10.22
C ALA A 82 -12.19 9.59 -9.29
N MET A 83 -12.79 10.57 -8.62
CA MET A 83 -13.99 10.37 -7.81
C MET A 83 -15.24 9.98 -8.62
N GLY A 84 -15.29 10.28 -9.93
CA GLY A 84 -16.40 9.92 -10.81
C GLY A 84 -16.31 8.51 -11.40
N TYR A 85 -15.22 7.79 -11.15
CA TYR A 85 -15.01 6.44 -11.68
C TYR A 85 -15.74 5.38 -10.85
N VAL A 86 -16.34 4.42 -11.54
CA VAL A 86 -16.93 3.20 -10.94
C VAL A 86 -16.00 1.99 -11.12
N GLN A 87 -15.07 2.06 -12.07
CA GLN A 87 -14.05 1.05 -12.33
C GLN A 87 -12.71 1.72 -12.65
N PRO A 88 -11.57 1.01 -12.51
CA PRO A 88 -10.27 1.54 -12.89
C PRO A 88 -10.30 2.09 -14.32
N TYR A 89 -9.85 3.34 -14.48
CA TYR A 89 -9.84 3.99 -15.78
C TYR A 89 -8.86 3.26 -16.71
N LYS A 90 -9.36 2.86 -17.88
CA LYS A 90 -8.56 2.25 -18.94
C LYS A 90 -8.30 3.31 -19.98
N ASP A 91 -7.04 3.71 -20.09
CA ASP A 91 -6.68 4.72 -21.06
C ASP A 91 -6.90 4.19 -22.48
N ARG A 92 -7.51 5.02 -23.33
CA ARG A 92 -7.72 4.65 -24.73
C ARG A 92 -6.47 5.08 -25.48
N VAL A 93 -5.65 4.11 -25.88
CA VAL A 93 -4.56 4.37 -26.82
C VAL A 93 -5.21 4.84 -28.13
N VAL A 94 -5.18 6.15 -28.38
CA VAL A 94 -5.50 6.69 -29.70
C VAL A 94 -4.32 6.31 -30.59
N LYS A 95 -4.53 5.33 -31.47
CA LYS A 95 -3.58 4.99 -32.54
C LYS A 95 -3.61 6.06 -33.64
#